data_AF-M0NKG9-F1
#
_entry.id   AF-M0NKG9-F1
#
_cell.length_a   1.000
_cell.length_b   1.000
_cell.length_c   1.000
_cell.angle_alpha   90.00
_cell.angle_beta   90.00
_cell.angle_gamma   90.00
#
_symmetry.space_group_name_H-M   'P 1'
#
loop_
_entity.id
_entity.type
_entity.pdbx_description
1 polymer ?
#
loop_
_entity_poly.entity_id
_entity_poly.type
_entity_poly.pdbx_seq_one_letter_code
_entity_poly.pdbx_strand_id
1 'polypeptide(L)'
;MSERDRFAFDADATRFAETFQLEEIPQLDVDKFETIERAAVERLITEQQASLVRLQTDMLDVRSERTALERQLSKTEAERETLRERVGELEAQRPAVEPKRVFSNLGAALKEVDDDLASERYRVDDVDFTLKTNVIQTDEGIRMHLPSLDESSVSANLSEVSFRLRAPRGEPAEAGPTYTDVPDLRGQPREVAARRLAAADLTVGTVERVADPEAAPGTVVEQFPEPYAVAEPGSPVDLVLSEASEDEPETTESEPETPEDEPETTSEAPAEPKTPGESEPEPSPESDAQSGGEGDDQSDAPDPDDERARMEAFRRAVIDVDPENGEAVVERLRRAGVTDLESLVNLDSEKIAAELSLPVEQIVALQKRLGGHGEPIALEEVSGIGPTYASRLREKGVRNVSQLAALDPQTVAEITLASTSRAEGWIEQAARMAADR
;
A
#
# COMPACT_ATOMS: atom_id res chain seq x y z
N MET A 1 33.67 28.02 -23.29
CA MET A 1 32.83 29.21 -23.02
C MET A 1 32.27 29.00 -21.63
N SER A 2 32.96 29.53 -20.63
CA SER A 2 32.67 29.25 -19.22
C SER A 2 31.94 30.43 -18.60
N GLU A 3 30.90 30.15 -17.82
CA GLU A 3 30.02 31.10 -17.12
C GLU A 3 30.70 31.94 -16.02
N ARG A 4 32.04 32.03 -16.02
CA ARG A 4 32.82 32.79 -15.03
C ARG A 4 32.95 34.28 -15.31
N ASP A 5 32.48 34.78 -16.46
CA ASP A 5 32.66 36.18 -16.85
C ASP A 5 31.43 37.08 -16.65
N ARG A 6 30.32 36.59 -16.05
CA ARG A 6 29.09 37.40 -15.94
C ARG A 6 28.98 38.24 -14.66
N PHE A 7 29.95 38.16 -13.75
CA PHE A 7 30.02 39.00 -12.56
C PHE A 7 31.39 39.66 -12.42
N ALA A 8 31.80 40.42 -13.43
CA ALA A 8 32.72 41.53 -13.18
C ALA A 8 31.93 42.59 -12.41
N PHE A 9 32.02 42.56 -11.08
CA PHE A 9 31.57 43.66 -10.25
C PHE A 9 32.45 44.86 -10.62
N ASP A 10 31.87 45.79 -11.36
CA ASP A 10 32.53 47.03 -11.76
C ASP A 10 32.83 47.84 -10.49
N ALA A 11 34.05 47.67 -9.97
CA ALA A 11 34.51 48.32 -8.75
C ALA A 11 34.60 49.85 -8.89
N ASP A 12 34.33 50.40 -10.08
CA ASP A 12 34.21 51.83 -10.33
C ASP A 12 32.76 52.36 -10.29
N ALA A 13 31.74 51.49 -10.25
CA ALA A 13 30.33 51.93 -10.36
C ALA A 13 29.70 52.44 -9.05
N THR A 14 30.45 52.54 -7.95
CA THR A 14 29.90 53.06 -6.68
C THR A 14 30.89 53.96 -5.93
N ARG A 15 31.62 54.80 -6.66
CA ARG A 15 32.11 56.05 -6.07
C ARG A 15 30.96 57.06 -6.03
N PHE A 16 30.01 56.88 -5.10
CA PHE A 16 29.21 58.00 -4.61
C PHE A 16 30.10 58.89 -3.73
N ALA A 17 31.11 59.48 -4.36
CA ALA A 17 31.87 60.61 -3.84
C ALA A 17 31.48 61.87 -4.61
N GLU A 18 30.21 61.97 -5.01
CA GLU A 18 29.61 63.28 -5.22
C GLU A 18 29.58 63.94 -3.85
N THR A 19 30.52 64.84 -3.64
CA THR A 19 30.47 65.82 -2.57
C THR A 19 29.12 66.51 -2.69
N PHE A 20 28.16 66.14 -1.84
CA PHE A 20 26.97 66.95 -1.60
C PHE A 20 27.47 68.30 -1.12
N GLN A 21 27.69 69.24 -2.04
CA GLN A 21 27.75 70.63 -1.70
C GLN A 21 26.36 70.93 -1.17
N LEU A 22 26.22 71.10 0.15
CA LEU A 22 25.00 71.66 0.71
C LEU A 22 24.86 73.04 0.07
N GLU A 23 24.05 73.13 -0.99
CA GLU A 23 23.52 74.42 -1.42
C GLU A 23 22.92 75.06 -0.18
N GLU A 24 23.32 76.31 0.05
CA GLU A 24 22.97 77.14 1.19
C GLU A 24 21.46 77.00 1.44
N ILE A 25 21.10 76.25 2.48
CA ILE A 25 19.70 75.98 2.79
C ILE A 25 19.05 77.35 3.02
N PRO A 26 17.98 77.72 2.31
CA PRO A 26 17.35 79.01 2.47
C PRO A 26 16.98 79.21 3.94
N GLN A 27 17.58 80.22 4.57
CA GLN A 27 17.34 80.51 5.98
C GLN A 27 15.89 80.99 6.14
N LEU A 28 15.07 80.16 6.77
CA LEU A 28 13.68 80.47 7.08
C LEU A 28 13.66 81.45 8.26
N ASP A 29 13.10 82.63 8.04
CA ASP A 29 12.98 83.68 9.05
C ASP A 29 11.85 83.33 10.02
N VAL A 30 12.23 82.82 11.20
CA VAL A 30 11.31 82.23 12.19
C VAL A 30 10.36 83.27 12.81
N ASP A 31 10.69 84.56 12.70
CA ASP A 31 9.91 85.68 13.24
C ASP A 31 8.70 86.05 12.36
N LYS A 32 8.62 85.51 11.14
CA LYS A 32 7.52 85.76 10.19
C LYS A 32 6.39 84.72 10.23
N PHE A 33 6.54 83.64 11.00
CA PHE A 33 5.54 82.59 11.12
C PHE A 33 4.48 82.91 12.16
N GLU A 34 3.23 82.57 11.88
CA GLU A 34 2.21 82.54 12.92
C GLU A 34 2.46 81.39 13.91
N THR A 35 1.94 81.51 15.14
CA THR A 35 2.16 80.50 16.20
C THR A 35 1.77 79.07 15.80
N ILE A 36 0.74 78.93 14.96
CA ILE A 36 0.26 77.65 14.45
C ILE A 36 1.22 77.08 13.39
N GLU A 37 1.71 77.93 12.48
CA GLU A 37 2.65 77.53 11.42
C GLU A 37 3.99 77.11 12.01
N ARG A 38 4.48 77.86 13.01
CA ARG A 38 5.69 77.50 13.75
C ARG A 38 5.56 76.14 14.43
N ALA A 39 4.45 75.88 15.10
CA ALA A 39 4.20 74.58 15.74
C ALA A 39 4.10 73.43 14.71
N ALA A 40 3.58 73.68 13.51
CA ALA A 40 3.53 72.70 12.43
C ALA A 40 4.94 72.39 11.88
N VAL A 41 5.79 73.41 11.69
CA VAL A 41 7.18 73.25 11.26
C VAL A 41 8.02 72.53 12.32
N GLU A 42 7.88 72.91 13.60
CA GLU A 42 8.57 72.22 14.70
C GLU A 42 8.18 70.73 14.75
N ARG A 43 6.89 70.40 14.57
CA ARG A 43 6.43 69.00 14.47
C ARG A 43 7.07 68.26 13.30
N LEU A 44 7.05 68.86 12.10
CA LEU A 44 7.65 68.25 10.92
C LEU A 44 9.17 68.01 11.09
N ILE A 45 9.88 68.96 11.70
CA ILE A 45 11.31 68.80 12.00
C ILE A 45 11.52 67.66 13.00
N THR A 46 10.70 67.57 14.07
CA THR A 46 10.80 66.46 15.02
C THR A 46 10.50 65.11 14.38
N GLU A 47 9.52 65.05 13.46
CA GLU A 47 9.19 63.85 12.70
C GLU A 47 10.33 63.46 11.76
N GLN A 48 10.92 64.43 11.06
CA GLN A 48 12.09 64.21 10.20
C GLN A 48 13.29 63.70 11.02
N GLN A 49 13.58 64.32 12.17
CA GLN A 49 14.65 63.88 13.07
C GLN A 49 14.41 62.46 13.57
N ALA A 50 13.18 62.12 13.95
CA ALA A 50 12.81 60.76 14.34
C ALA A 50 12.99 59.76 13.19
N SER A 51 12.60 60.14 11.97
CA SER A 51 12.78 59.29 10.78
C SER A 51 14.25 59.05 10.44
N LEU A 52 15.11 60.07 10.63
CA LEU A 52 16.54 59.97 10.37
C LEU A 52 17.21 59.04 11.38
N VAL A 53 16.86 59.18 12.67
CA VAL A 53 17.35 58.27 13.72
C VAL A 53 16.93 56.83 13.41
N ARG A 54 15.67 56.61 13.02
CA ARG A 54 15.20 55.28 12.62
C ARG A 54 16.00 54.71 11.45
N LEU A 55 16.18 55.49 10.39
CA LEU A 55 16.94 55.06 9.21
C LEU A 55 18.41 54.75 9.56
N GLN A 56 19.02 55.53 10.46
CA GLN A 56 20.37 55.26 10.96
C GLN A 56 20.44 53.95 11.75
N THR A 57 19.46 53.67 12.60
CA THR A 57 19.35 52.39 13.31
C THR A 57 19.17 51.24 12.33
N ASP A 58 18.22 51.33 11.40
CA ASP A 58 17.99 50.31 10.38
C ASP A 58 19.26 50.06 9.54
N MET A 59 20.02 51.10 9.21
CA MET A 59 21.30 50.96 8.50
C MET A 59 22.36 50.19 9.32
N LEU A 60 22.41 50.42 10.64
CA LEU A 60 23.32 49.71 11.52
C LEU A 60 22.93 48.23 11.64
N ASP A 61 21.64 47.95 11.73
CA ASP A 61 21.11 46.59 11.78
C ASP A 61 21.44 45.83 10.48
N VAL A 62 21.14 46.41 9.32
CA VAL A 62 21.48 45.82 8.00
C VAL A 62 22.99 45.59 7.86
N ARG A 63 23.83 46.52 8.33
CA ARG A 63 25.29 46.32 8.32
C ARG A 63 25.73 45.17 9.22
N SER A 64 25.10 45.02 10.37
CA SER A 64 25.38 43.93 11.31
C SER A 64 25.00 42.57 10.70
N GLU A 65 23.82 42.50 10.06
CA GLU A 65 23.36 41.32 9.32
C GLU A 65 24.30 40.97 8.17
N ARG A 66 24.70 41.97 7.37
CA ARG A 66 25.66 41.77 6.28
C ARG A 66 26.97 41.15 6.78
N THR A 67 27.47 41.64 7.92
CA THR A 67 28.73 41.12 8.49
C THR A 67 28.53 39.71 9.07
N ALA A 68 27.36 39.40 9.62
CA ALA A 68 27.03 38.04 10.07
C ALA A 68 26.96 37.07 8.89
N LEU A 69 26.29 37.44 7.80
CA LEU A 69 26.21 36.66 6.57
C LEU A 69 27.59 36.47 5.91
N GLU A 70 28.43 37.51 5.86
CA GLU A 70 29.81 37.41 5.37
C GLU A 70 30.62 36.37 6.16
N ARG A 71 30.47 36.34 7.50
CA ARG A 71 31.13 35.33 8.34
C ARG A 71 30.57 33.93 8.07
N GLN A 72 29.26 33.78 7.94
CA GLN A 72 28.63 32.49 7.66
C GLN A 72 29.08 31.95 6.29
N LEU A 73 29.10 32.79 5.26
CA LEU A 73 29.60 32.44 3.94
C LEU A 73 31.06 31.99 4.01
N SER A 74 31.93 32.73 4.71
CA SER A 74 33.33 32.33 4.86
C SER A 74 33.51 30.99 5.58
N LYS A 75 32.64 30.69 6.57
CA LYS A 75 32.64 29.42 7.30
C LYS A 75 32.21 28.28 6.37
N THR A 76 31.11 28.45 5.63
CA THR A 76 30.60 27.45 4.69
C THR A 76 31.60 27.19 3.56
N GLU A 77 32.27 28.22 3.05
CA GLU A 77 33.32 28.05 2.04
C GLU A 77 34.52 27.25 2.56
N ALA A 78 34.93 27.48 3.82
CA ALA A 78 35.98 26.70 4.46
C ALA A 78 35.56 25.24 4.66
N GLU A 79 34.34 24.98 5.15
CA GLU A 79 33.79 23.62 5.30
C GLU A 79 33.74 22.89 3.96
N ARG A 80 33.26 23.56 2.91
CA ARG A 80 33.24 23.03 1.54
C ARG A 80 34.63 22.66 1.05
N GLU A 81 35.65 23.47 1.34
CA GLU A 81 37.03 23.14 0.95
C GLU A 81 37.55 21.92 1.71
N THR A 82 37.31 21.83 3.01
CA THR A 82 37.71 20.64 3.80
C THR A 82 37.01 19.36 3.31
N LEU A 83 35.73 19.44 2.94
CA LEU A 83 34.99 18.32 2.38
C LEU A 83 35.56 17.91 1.01
N ARG A 84 35.95 18.87 0.17
CA ARG A 84 36.58 18.58 -1.13
C ARG A 84 37.93 17.91 -0.99
N GLU A 85 38.76 18.40 -0.08
CA GLU A 85 40.03 17.74 0.25
C GLU A 85 39.78 16.30 0.71
N ARG A 86 38.79 16.10 1.60
CA ARG A 86 38.43 14.77 2.08
C ARG A 86 37.90 13.86 0.97
N VAL A 87 37.09 14.36 0.05
CA VAL A 87 36.64 13.61 -1.13
C VAL A 87 37.85 13.19 -1.98
N GLY A 88 38.78 14.11 -2.25
CA GLY A 88 40.02 13.79 -2.97
C GLY A 88 40.88 12.73 -2.28
N GLU A 89 41.01 12.77 -0.96
CA GLU A 89 41.68 11.70 -0.18
C GLU A 89 40.99 10.34 -0.32
N LEU A 90 39.66 10.32 -0.27
CA LEU A 90 38.87 9.10 -0.41
C LEU A 90 38.93 8.53 -1.83
N GLU A 91 38.97 9.40 -2.84
CA GLU A 91 39.17 9.01 -4.23
C GLU A 91 40.58 8.44 -4.47
N ALA A 92 41.61 9.03 -3.86
CA ALA A 92 42.97 8.49 -3.93
C ALA A 92 43.10 7.12 -3.26
N GLN A 93 42.30 6.86 -2.22
CA GLN A 93 42.24 5.55 -1.56
C GLN A 93 41.40 4.52 -2.32
N ARG A 94 40.57 4.94 -3.29
CA ARG A 94 39.77 4.01 -4.08
C ARG A 94 40.70 3.18 -4.98
N PRO A 95 40.63 1.84 -4.91
CA PRO A 95 41.41 1.00 -5.80
C PRO A 95 40.92 1.21 -7.24
N ALA A 96 41.86 1.43 -8.16
CA ALA A 96 41.56 1.44 -9.58
C ALA A 96 41.10 0.05 -10.01
N VAL A 97 39.81 -0.10 -10.32
CA VAL A 97 39.25 -1.42 -10.63
C VAL A 97 39.45 -1.74 -12.11
N GLU A 98 40.20 -2.80 -12.38
CA GLU A 98 40.29 -3.35 -13.73
C GLU A 98 38.98 -4.01 -14.14
N PRO A 99 38.53 -3.86 -15.39
CA PRO A 99 37.27 -4.45 -15.85
C PRO A 99 37.19 -5.97 -15.57
N LYS A 100 38.30 -6.69 -15.76
CA LYS A 100 38.37 -8.14 -15.52
C LYS A 100 38.04 -8.53 -14.07
N ARG A 101 38.45 -7.72 -13.09
CA ARG A 101 38.18 -7.97 -11.67
C ARG A 101 36.71 -7.79 -11.33
N VAL A 102 36.04 -6.81 -11.94
CA VAL A 102 34.59 -6.61 -11.78
C VAL A 102 33.83 -7.82 -12.32
N PHE A 103 34.13 -8.22 -13.57
CA PHE A 103 33.45 -9.36 -14.19
C PHE A 103 33.73 -10.67 -13.45
N SER A 104 34.93 -10.88 -12.89
CA SER A 104 35.23 -12.09 -12.11
C SER A 104 34.47 -12.12 -10.77
N ASN A 105 34.41 -11.00 -10.06
CA ASN A 105 33.73 -10.93 -8.77
C ASN A 105 32.22 -11.03 -8.94
N LEU A 106 31.67 -10.35 -9.95
CA LEU A 106 30.26 -10.45 -10.30
C LEU A 106 29.90 -11.88 -10.73
N GLY A 107 30.72 -12.52 -11.57
CA GLY A 107 30.52 -13.91 -11.96
C GLY A 107 30.56 -14.88 -10.77
N ALA A 108 31.43 -14.64 -9.78
CA ALA A 108 31.46 -15.41 -8.54
C ALA A 108 30.19 -15.21 -7.70
N ALA A 109 29.71 -13.97 -7.56
CA ALA A 109 28.49 -13.66 -6.83
C ALA A 109 27.23 -14.26 -7.49
N LEU A 110 27.14 -14.21 -8.83
CA LEU A 110 26.03 -14.84 -9.55
C LEU A 110 26.04 -16.35 -9.41
N LYS A 111 27.23 -16.96 -9.37
CA LYS A 111 27.35 -18.39 -9.15
C LYS A 111 26.87 -18.79 -7.76
N GLU A 112 27.21 -18.00 -6.73
CA GLU A 112 26.70 -18.18 -5.38
C GLU A 112 25.17 -18.09 -5.35
N VAL A 113 24.59 -17.10 -6.04
CA VAL A 113 23.14 -16.97 -6.17
C VAL A 113 22.49 -18.14 -6.93
N ASP A 114 23.10 -18.64 -8.00
CA ASP A 114 22.60 -19.81 -8.72
C ASP A 114 22.71 -21.08 -7.87
N ASP A 115 23.78 -21.24 -7.09
CA ASP A 115 23.96 -22.36 -6.15
C ASP A 115 22.89 -22.32 -5.03
N ASP A 116 22.58 -21.13 -4.49
CA ASP A 116 21.53 -20.93 -3.49
C ASP A 116 20.13 -21.18 -4.08
N LEU A 117 19.83 -20.63 -5.26
CA LEU A 117 18.54 -20.82 -5.92
C LEU A 117 18.33 -22.25 -6.41
N ALA A 118 19.41 -22.95 -6.80
CA ALA A 118 19.36 -24.35 -7.16
C ALA A 118 18.90 -25.22 -5.98
N SER A 119 19.25 -24.85 -4.74
CA SER A 119 18.74 -25.52 -3.54
C SER A 119 17.21 -25.40 -3.41
N GLU A 120 16.64 -24.28 -3.86
CA GLU A 120 15.21 -23.97 -3.82
C GLU A 120 14.43 -24.42 -5.08
N ARG A 121 15.04 -25.23 -5.95
CA ARG A 121 14.48 -25.68 -7.24
C ARG A 121 14.27 -24.52 -8.24
N TYR A 122 15.17 -23.55 -8.28
CA TYR A 122 15.21 -22.54 -9.35
C TYR A 122 16.60 -22.53 -9.99
N ARG A 123 16.67 -22.23 -11.29
CA ARG A 123 17.94 -22.01 -11.98
C ARG A 123 17.93 -20.68 -12.70
N VAL A 124 19.08 -20.02 -12.74
CA VAL A 124 19.28 -18.80 -13.50
C VAL A 124 19.80 -19.18 -14.89
N ASP A 125 18.99 -19.04 -15.94
CA ASP A 125 19.40 -19.48 -17.29
C ASP A 125 20.00 -18.35 -18.13
N ASP A 126 19.37 -17.18 -18.11
CA ASP A 126 19.74 -16.06 -18.98
C ASP A 126 20.02 -14.85 -18.11
N VAL A 127 21.21 -14.27 -18.25
CA VAL A 127 21.65 -13.13 -17.45
C VAL A 127 22.26 -12.09 -18.39
N ASP A 128 21.54 -10.99 -18.56
CA ASP A 128 21.92 -9.86 -19.38
C ASP A 128 22.39 -8.70 -18.49
N PHE A 129 23.51 -8.11 -18.87
CA PHE A 129 24.16 -7.03 -18.12
C PHE A 129 24.38 -5.82 -19.01
N THR A 130 23.83 -4.68 -18.59
CA THR A 130 24.08 -3.39 -19.24
C THR A 130 24.87 -2.50 -18.27
N LEU A 131 26.20 -2.58 -18.33
CA LEU A 131 27.08 -1.72 -17.52
C LEU A 131 27.18 -0.33 -18.16
N LYS A 132 26.70 0.69 -17.46
CA LYS A 132 26.83 2.10 -17.85
C LYS A 132 28.07 2.73 -17.20
N THR A 133 29.24 2.14 -17.44
CA THR A 133 30.53 2.68 -16.97
C THR A 133 31.35 3.19 -18.14
N ASN A 134 31.88 4.40 -18.01
CA ASN A 134 32.89 4.90 -18.95
C ASN A 134 34.19 4.12 -18.73
N VAL A 135 34.96 3.91 -19.79
CA VAL A 135 36.24 3.20 -19.75
C VAL A 135 37.32 4.16 -20.20
N ILE A 136 38.37 4.29 -19.41
CA ILE A 136 39.50 5.18 -19.67
C ILE A 136 40.77 4.38 -19.97
N GLN A 137 41.56 4.86 -20.91
CA GLN A 137 42.89 4.32 -21.20
C GLN A 137 43.91 5.08 -20.36
N THR A 138 44.59 4.36 -19.47
CA THR A 138 45.69 4.87 -18.65
C THR A 138 47.00 4.20 -19.07
N ASP A 139 48.14 4.75 -18.63
CA ASP A 139 49.47 4.16 -18.90
C ASP A 139 49.61 2.74 -18.31
N GLU A 140 48.79 2.43 -17.29
CA GLU A 140 48.70 1.13 -16.63
C GLU A 140 47.61 0.22 -17.24
N GLY A 141 46.99 0.62 -18.36
CA GLY A 141 46.01 -0.16 -19.10
C GLY A 141 44.59 0.42 -19.08
N ILE A 142 43.63 -0.40 -19.52
CA ILE A 142 42.21 -0.03 -19.61
C ILE A 142 41.57 -0.14 -18.22
N ARG A 143 41.01 0.95 -17.72
CA ARG A 143 40.38 1.04 -16.39
C ARG A 143 38.93 1.50 -16.49
N MET A 144 38.10 1.07 -15.54
CA MET A 144 36.74 1.62 -15.40
C MET A 144 36.82 3.00 -14.76
N HIS A 145 36.12 3.97 -15.34
CA HIS A 145 35.91 5.27 -14.74
C HIS A 145 34.74 5.16 -13.76
N LEU A 146 35.08 5.04 -12.48
CA LEU A 146 34.09 5.12 -11.42
C LEU A 146 33.63 6.59 -11.28
N PRO A 147 32.32 6.85 -11.17
CA PRO A 147 31.84 8.20 -10.86
C PRO A 147 32.44 8.66 -9.53
N SER A 148 32.74 9.95 -9.45
CA SER A 148 33.24 10.59 -8.23
C SER A 148 32.14 10.59 -7.16
N LEU A 149 32.53 10.72 -5.89
CA LEU A 149 31.57 10.63 -4.78
C LEU A 149 30.60 11.82 -4.72
N ASP A 150 30.90 12.90 -5.44
CA ASP A 150 30.09 14.10 -5.58
C ASP A 150 29.12 14.06 -6.78
N GLU A 151 29.17 13.03 -7.63
CA GLU A 151 28.26 12.90 -8.77
C GLU A 151 26.89 12.38 -8.31
N SER A 152 25.82 13.11 -8.68
CA SER A 152 24.45 12.70 -8.36
C SER A 152 24.12 11.35 -9.02
N SER A 153 23.76 10.35 -8.21
CA SER A 153 23.34 9.03 -8.69
C SER A 153 21.92 9.09 -9.25
N VAL A 154 21.77 9.51 -10.51
CA VAL A 154 20.49 9.46 -11.22
C VAL A 154 20.22 8.02 -11.66
N SER A 155 18.98 7.54 -11.50
CA SER A 155 18.56 6.18 -11.88
C SER A 155 18.92 5.81 -13.32
N ALA A 156 18.90 6.78 -14.23
CA ALA A 156 19.29 6.61 -15.63
C ALA A 156 20.76 6.20 -15.83
N ASN A 157 21.65 6.51 -14.88
CA ASN A 157 23.08 6.20 -14.93
C ASN A 157 23.44 4.88 -14.22
N LEU A 158 22.45 4.20 -13.64
CA LEU A 158 22.66 2.91 -13.00
C LEU A 158 22.85 1.80 -14.05
N SER A 159 23.73 0.84 -13.72
CA SER A 159 23.90 -0.37 -14.51
C SER A 159 22.72 -1.31 -14.29
N GLU A 160 22.19 -1.88 -15.37
CA GLU A 160 21.00 -2.74 -15.34
C GLU A 160 21.41 -4.22 -15.41
N VAL A 161 20.78 -5.03 -14.56
CA VAL A 161 20.96 -6.48 -14.50
C VAL A 161 19.59 -7.13 -14.69
N SER A 162 19.41 -7.87 -15.77
CA SER A 162 18.17 -8.61 -16.03
C SER A 162 18.48 -10.10 -16.12
N PHE A 163 17.74 -10.92 -15.37
CA PHE A 163 17.89 -12.37 -15.44
C PHE A 163 16.57 -13.10 -15.53
N ARG A 164 16.57 -14.25 -16.19
CA ARG A 164 15.41 -15.14 -16.28
C ARG A 164 15.61 -16.33 -15.36
N LEU A 165 14.72 -16.42 -14.37
CA LEU A 165 14.60 -17.59 -13.51
C LEU A 165 13.74 -18.64 -14.18
N ARG A 166 14.27 -19.87 -14.26
CA ARG A 166 13.51 -21.04 -14.69
C ARG A 166 13.36 -21.98 -13.50
N ALA A 167 12.12 -22.20 -13.09
CA ALA A 167 11.81 -23.39 -12.31
C ALA A 167 12.05 -24.60 -13.24
N PRO A 168 12.88 -25.59 -12.86
CA PRO A 168 12.89 -26.85 -13.56
C PRO A 168 11.47 -27.39 -13.48
N ARG A 169 10.88 -27.69 -14.65
CA ARG A 169 9.68 -28.53 -14.69
C ARG A 169 10.05 -29.78 -13.90
N GLY A 170 9.34 -30.03 -12.80
CA GLY A 170 9.42 -31.32 -12.14
C GLY A 170 9.27 -32.39 -13.20
N GLU A 171 10.09 -33.43 -13.11
CA GLU A 171 9.90 -34.66 -13.88
C GLU A 171 8.40 -34.97 -13.87
N PRO A 172 7.77 -35.22 -15.03
CA PRO A 172 6.35 -35.55 -15.05
C PRO A 172 6.19 -36.71 -14.08
N ALA A 173 5.39 -36.49 -13.02
CA ALA A 173 5.05 -37.52 -12.06
C ALA A 173 4.77 -38.80 -12.85
N GLU A 174 5.50 -39.86 -12.52
CA GLU A 174 5.40 -41.16 -13.18
C GLU A 174 3.94 -41.41 -13.53
N ALA A 175 3.69 -41.73 -14.81
CA ALA A 175 2.38 -42.21 -15.22
C ALA A 175 1.96 -43.28 -14.21
N GLY A 176 0.86 -43.03 -13.49
CA GLY A 176 0.31 -43.98 -12.53
C GLY A 176 0.14 -45.36 -13.19
N PRO A 177 0.00 -46.44 -12.40
CA PRO A 177 -0.07 -47.79 -12.94
C PRO A 177 -1.06 -47.83 -14.11
N THR A 178 -0.58 -48.29 -15.27
CA THR A 178 -1.42 -48.46 -16.46
C THR A 178 -2.51 -49.46 -16.10
N TYR A 179 -3.71 -48.97 -15.80
CA TYR A 179 -4.83 -49.84 -15.53
C TYR A 179 -5.21 -50.59 -16.81
N THR A 180 -5.56 -51.87 -16.67
CA THR A 180 -5.98 -52.75 -17.76
C THR A 180 -7.46 -53.09 -17.59
N ASP A 181 -8.19 -53.13 -18.70
CA ASP A 181 -9.59 -53.54 -18.72
C ASP A 181 -9.73 -55.06 -18.47
N VAL A 182 -10.64 -55.44 -17.58
CA VAL A 182 -10.97 -56.84 -17.30
C VAL A 182 -11.74 -57.43 -18.50
N PRO A 183 -11.23 -58.50 -19.14
CA PRO A 183 -11.89 -59.11 -20.28
C PRO A 183 -13.22 -59.80 -19.89
N ASP A 184 -14.17 -59.91 -20.82
CA ASP A 184 -15.38 -60.74 -20.64
C ASP A 184 -15.04 -62.23 -20.82
N LEU A 185 -15.25 -62.98 -19.75
CA LEU A 185 -14.97 -64.41 -19.61
C LEU A 185 -16.23 -65.25 -19.52
N ARG A 186 -17.42 -64.64 -19.42
CA ARG A 186 -18.70 -65.34 -19.34
C ARG A 186 -18.93 -66.19 -20.58
N GLY A 187 -19.49 -67.38 -20.40
CA GLY A 187 -19.71 -68.34 -21.49
C GLY A 187 -18.44 -69.02 -22.02
N GLN A 188 -17.25 -68.73 -21.45
CA GLN A 188 -16.00 -69.40 -21.83
C GLN A 188 -15.69 -70.56 -20.88
N PRO A 189 -15.03 -71.63 -21.36
CA PRO A 189 -14.51 -72.67 -20.48
C PRO A 189 -13.33 -72.13 -19.65
N ARG A 190 -13.16 -72.64 -18.43
CA ARG A 190 -12.12 -72.22 -17.47
C ARG A 190 -10.71 -72.05 -18.08
N GLU A 191 -10.30 -72.98 -18.96
CA GLU A 191 -8.97 -72.94 -19.58
C GLU A 191 -8.79 -71.80 -20.58
N VAL A 192 -9.87 -71.37 -21.23
CA VAL A 192 -9.86 -70.21 -22.13
C VAL A 192 -9.91 -68.93 -21.29
N ALA A 193 -10.68 -68.92 -20.20
CA ALA A 193 -10.75 -67.80 -19.28
C ALA A 193 -9.37 -67.48 -18.65
N ALA A 194 -8.66 -68.50 -18.15
CA ALA A 194 -7.32 -68.35 -17.59
C ALA A 194 -6.29 -67.79 -18.60
N ARG A 195 -6.38 -68.21 -19.88
CA ARG A 195 -5.50 -67.70 -20.94
C ARG A 195 -5.79 -66.24 -21.28
N ARG A 196 -7.06 -65.82 -21.26
CA ARG A 196 -7.45 -64.43 -21.51
C ARG A 196 -7.04 -63.50 -20.37
N LEU A 197 -7.15 -63.95 -19.12
CA LEU A 197 -6.65 -63.21 -17.96
C LEU A 197 -5.13 -63.02 -18.02
N ALA A 198 -4.38 -64.09 -18.31
CA ALA A 198 -2.92 -64.00 -18.44
C ALA A 198 -2.48 -63.09 -19.61
N ALA A 199 -3.26 -63.01 -20.69
CA ALA A 199 -2.99 -62.10 -21.80
C ALA A 199 -3.28 -60.62 -21.47
N ALA A 200 -4.09 -60.36 -20.44
CA ALA A 200 -4.41 -59.04 -19.91
C ALA A 200 -3.59 -58.70 -18.65
N ASP A 201 -2.52 -59.46 -18.35
CA ASP A 201 -1.71 -59.35 -17.13
C ASP A 201 -2.53 -59.48 -15.83
N LEU A 202 -3.65 -60.21 -15.85
CA LEU A 202 -4.53 -60.48 -14.69
C LEU A 202 -4.40 -61.94 -14.23
N THR A 203 -4.74 -62.21 -12.97
CA THR A 203 -4.64 -63.55 -12.38
C THR A 203 -6.00 -64.17 -12.13
N VAL A 204 -6.09 -65.50 -12.11
CA VAL A 204 -7.32 -66.20 -11.71
C VAL A 204 -7.41 -66.16 -10.19
N GLY A 205 -8.50 -65.59 -9.68
CA GLY A 205 -8.82 -65.53 -8.26
C GLY A 205 -9.52 -66.81 -7.77
N THR A 206 -10.49 -66.60 -6.91
CA THR A 206 -11.34 -67.64 -6.32
C THR A 206 -12.25 -68.25 -7.38
N VAL A 207 -12.41 -69.58 -7.35
CA VAL A 207 -13.27 -70.30 -8.30
C VAL A 207 -14.39 -71.01 -7.54
N GLU A 208 -15.60 -70.47 -7.67
CA GLU A 208 -16.82 -71.05 -7.13
C GLU A 208 -17.53 -71.89 -8.19
N ARG A 209 -18.41 -72.80 -7.74
CA ARG A 209 -19.19 -73.66 -8.63
C ARG A 209 -20.66 -73.57 -8.25
N VAL A 210 -21.51 -73.45 -9.25
CA VAL A 210 -22.97 -73.33 -9.10
C VAL A 210 -23.65 -74.23 -10.14
N ALA A 211 -24.64 -74.99 -9.71
CA ALA A 211 -25.46 -75.80 -10.61
C ALA A 211 -26.29 -74.88 -11.52
N ASP A 212 -26.03 -74.95 -12.83
CA ASP A 212 -26.74 -74.17 -13.84
C ASP A 212 -27.20 -75.10 -14.97
N PRO A 213 -28.52 -75.31 -15.16
CA PRO A 213 -29.05 -76.18 -16.20
C PRO A 213 -28.94 -75.59 -17.61
N GLU A 214 -28.69 -74.28 -17.76
CA GLU A 214 -28.60 -73.61 -19.06
C GLU A 214 -27.15 -73.53 -19.58
N ALA A 215 -26.15 -73.56 -18.68
CA ALA A 215 -24.75 -73.45 -19.02
C ALA A 215 -24.04 -74.82 -19.07
N ALA A 216 -23.29 -75.09 -20.15
CA ALA A 216 -22.48 -76.32 -20.26
C ALA A 216 -21.49 -76.43 -19.09
N PRO A 217 -21.32 -77.59 -18.45
CA PRO A 217 -20.52 -77.73 -17.24
C PRO A 217 -19.06 -77.30 -17.45
N GLY A 218 -18.51 -76.55 -16.50
CA GLY A 218 -17.17 -76.00 -16.53
C GLY A 218 -17.05 -74.65 -17.26
N THR A 219 -18.18 -74.02 -17.57
CA THR A 219 -18.27 -72.70 -18.21
C THR A 219 -18.42 -71.59 -17.17
N VAL A 220 -17.81 -70.43 -17.38
CA VAL A 220 -17.96 -69.27 -16.51
C VAL A 220 -19.38 -68.69 -16.64
N VAL A 221 -20.15 -68.76 -15.56
CA VAL A 221 -21.47 -68.14 -15.41
C VAL A 221 -21.32 -66.67 -15.02
N GLU A 222 -20.42 -66.41 -14.06
CA GLU A 222 -20.22 -65.08 -13.49
C GLU A 222 -18.73 -64.81 -13.24
N GLN A 223 -18.35 -63.54 -13.25
CA GLN A 223 -17.00 -63.09 -12.94
C GLN A 223 -17.04 -61.84 -12.06
N PHE A 224 -16.03 -61.68 -11.20
CA PHE A 224 -15.83 -60.48 -10.40
C PHE A 224 -14.35 -60.10 -10.38
N PRO A 225 -13.95 -58.86 -10.73
CA PRO A 225 -14.75 -57.72 -11.17
C PRO A 225 -15.54 -57.93 -12.48
N GLU A 226 -16.57 -57.10 -12.70
CA GLU A 226 -17.41 -57.15 -13.90
C GLU A 226 -16.61 -57.00 -15.20
N PRO A 227 -17.11 -57.52 -16.33
CA PRO A 227 -16.50 -57.29 -17.64
C PRO A 227 -16.31 -55.80 -17.92
N TYR A 228 -15.17 -55.46 -18.51
CA TYR A 228 -14.76 -54.08 -18.84
C TYR A 228 -14.52 -53.17 -17.63
N ALA A 229 -14.51 -53.71 -16.41
CA ALA A 229 -14.03 -52.98 -15.23
C ALA A 229 -12.52 -52.71 -15.33
N VAL A 230 -12.07 -51.67 -14.66
CA VAL A 230 -10.67 -51.23 -14.69
C VAL A 230 -9.92 -51.83 -13.50
N ALA A 231 -8.85 -52.58 -13.74
CA ALA A 231 -8.07 -53.25 -12.70
C ALA A 231 -6.56 -52.97 -12.84
N GLU A 232 -5.84 -53.06 -11.72
CA GLU A 232 -4.38 -52.97 -11.74
C GLU A 232 -3.77 -54.25 -12.32
N PRO A 233 -2.64 -54.17 -13.06
CA PRO A 233 -1.92 -55.34 -13.51
C PRO A 233 -1.59 -56.29 -12.34
N GLY A 234 -1.93 -57.57 -12.49
CA GLY A 234 -1.75 -58.62 -11.50
C GLY A 234 -2.97 -58.88 -10.62
N SER A 235 -4.02 -58.07 -10.70
CA SER A 235 -5.23 -58.24 -9.87
C SER A 235 -5.93 -59.59 -10.12
N PRO A 236 -6.45 -60.25 -9.07
CA PRO A 236 -7.21 -61.50 -9.20
C PRO A 236 -8.63 -61.24 -9.71
N VAL A 237 -9.12 -62.09 -10.61
CA VAL A 237 -10.51 -62.12 -11.08
C VAL A 237 -11.15 -63.43 -10.62
N ASP A 238 -12.15 -63.32 -9.76
CA ASP A 238 -12.93 -64.44 -9.24
C ASP A 238 -13.93 -64.93 -10.30
N LEU A 239 -14.16 -66.24 -10.36
CA LEU A 239 -14.98 -66.90 -11.39
C LEU A 239 -15.99 -67.85 -10.76
N VAL A 240 -17.24 -67.80 -11.20
CA VAL A 240 -18.27 -68.79 -10.88
C VAL A 240 -18.45 -69.70 -12.09
N LEU A 241 -18.24 -71.00 -11.90
CA LEU A 241 -18.35 -72.01 -12.97
C LEU A 241 -19.64 -72.83 -12.84
N SER A 242 -20.24 -73.18 -13.96
CA SER A 242 -21.36 -74.11 -14.00
C SER A 242 -20.91 -75.54 -13.68
N GLU A 243 -21.73 -76.27 -12.93
CA GLU A 243 -21.57 -77.71 -12.70
C GLU A 243 -22.78 -78.49 -13.24
N ALA A 244 -22.53 -79.73 -13.69
CA ALA A 244 -23.57 -80.56 -14.28
C ALA A 244 -24.57 -80.99 -13.20
N SER A 245 -25.86 -80.70 -13.43
CA SER A 245 -26.94 -81.27 -12.62
C SER A 245 -27.19 -82.71 -13.07
N GLU A 246 -27.25 -83.65 -12.13
CA GLU A 246 -27.60 -85.06 -12.41
C GLU A 246 -29.14 -85.23 -12.54
N ASP A 247 -29.55 -85.63 -13.74
CA ASP A 247 -30.81 -86.26 -14.21
C ASP A 247 -32.17 -85.50 -14.29
N GLU A 248 -32.84 -85.78 -15.42
CA GLU A 248 -34.01 -85.18 -16.12
C GLU A 248 -35.42 -85.61 -15.58
N PRO A 249 -36.55 -85.51 -16.34
CA PRO A 249 -37.41 -84.35 -16.67
C PRO A 249 -38.93 -84.58 -16.32
N GLU A 250 -39.79 -83.56 -16.57
CA GLU A 250 -41.25 -83.57 -16.91
C GLU A 250 -42.10 -82.49 -16.20
N THR A 251 -42.33 -81.40 -16.96
CA THR A 251 -43.62 -80.75 -17.30
C THR A 251 -44.71 -80.53 -16.24
N THR A 252 -45.06 -79.25 -16.00
CA THR A 252 -46.39 -78.63 -16.32
C THR A 252 -46.35 -77.14 -15.96
N GLU A 253 -46.41 -76.26 -16.96
CA GLU A 253 -47.52 -75.30 -17.23
C GLU A 253 -47.90 -74.34 -16.08
N SER A 254 -47.59 -73.05 -16.26
CA SER A 254 -48.54 -71.91 -16.32
C SER A 254 -47.86 -70.56 -15.97
N GLU A 255 -47.59 -69.74 -16.99
CA GLU A 255 -48.15 -68.39 -17.28
C GLU A 255 -48.51 -67.38 -16.15
N PRO A 256 -48.61 -66.06 -16.45
CA PRO A 256 -47.65 -65.05 -15.97
C PRO A 256 -48.32 -63.82 -15.30
N GLU A 257 -47.53 -62.74 -15.13
CA GLU A 257 -47.84 -61.34 -14.76
C GLU A 257 -47.30 -60.85 -13.38
N THR A 258 -46.14 -60.17 -13.48
CA THR A 258 -45.72 -58.84 -12.94
C THR A 258 -46.68 -58.02 -12.05
N PRO A 259 -46.19 -56.94 -11.37
CA PRO A 259 -44.97 -56.77 -10.56
C PRO A 259 -45.22 -55.91 -9.27
N GLU A 260 -44.11 -55.53 -8.62
CA GLU A 260 -43.88 -54.29 -7.82
C GLU A 260 -44.14 -54.21 -6.29
N ASP A 261 -43.11 -53.63 -5.67
CA ASP A 261 -43.06 -52.72 -4.51
C ASP A 261 -43.02 -53.25 -3.06
N GLU A 262 -41.82 -53.13 -2.46
CA GLU A 262 -41.66 -52.58 -1.11
C GLU A 262 -40.62 -51.43 -1.16
N PRO A 263 -41.06 -50.17 -0.92
CA PRO A 263 -40.17 -49.09 -0.53
C PRO A 263 -40.06 -48.98 1.00
N GLU A 264 -39.07 -48.19 1.39
CA GLU A 264 -38.68 -47.77 2.72
C GLU A 264 -39.84 -47.46 3.70
N THR A 265 -39.68 -47.93 4.93
CA THR A 265 -40.30 -47.34 6.12
C THR A 265 -39.30 -46.28 6.64
N THR A 266 -39.67 -45.03 6.97
CA THR A 266 -40.70 -44.63 7.95
C THR A 266 -41.25 -43.21 7.72
N SER A 267 -42.55 -43.07 8.08
CA SER A 267 -43.32 -41.85 8.41
C SER A 267 -42.58 -40.91 9.40
N GLU A 268 -42.86 -39.60 9.50
CA GLU A 268 -44.17 -39.00 9.75
C GLU A 268 -44.20 -37.47 9.50
N ALA A 269 -45.43 -37.00 9.32
CA ALA A 269 -45.98 -35.76 8.76
C ALA A 269 -45.94 -34.49 9.68
N PRO A 270 -46.45 -33.33 9.20
CA PRO A 270 -46.17 -31.97 9.68
C PRO A 270 -47.31 -31.32 10.50
N ALA A 271 -47.08 -30.13 11.06
CA ALA A 271 -48.17 -29.23 11.47
C ALA A 271 -47.76 -27.75 11.48
N GLU A 272 -48.66 -26.92 10.93
CA GLU A 272 -48.69 -25.44 10.99
C GLU A 272 -48.65 -24.90 12.44
N PRO A 273 -48.50 -23.57 12.66
CA PRO A 273 -49.75 -22.80 12.77
C PRO A 273 -49.70 -21.35 12.23
N LYS A 274 -50.93 -20.83 12.14
CA LYS A 274 -51.37 -19.49 11.77
C LYS A 274 -51.11 -18.42 12.84
N THR A 275 -51.12 -17.15 12.39
CA THR A 275 -51.34 -15.88 13.12
C THR A 275 -52.75 -15.83 13.79
N PRO A 276 -53.23 -14.77 14.52
CA PRO A 276 -52.74 -13.39 14.80
C PRO A 276 -53.03 -12.81 16.24
N GLY A 277 -52.63 -11.54 16.50
CA GLY A 277 -53.25 -10.57 17.44
C GLY A 277 -53.00 -10.80 18.94
N GLU A 278 -53.03 -9.85 19.88
CA GLU A 278 -53.30 -8.42 19.98
C GLU A 278 -53.12 -8.05 21.48
N SER A 279 -52.94 -6.76 21.80
CA SER A 279 -53.24 -6.09 23.09
C SER A 279 -52.11 -5.81 24.10
N GLU A 280 -51.96 -4.49 24.35
CA GLU A 280 -51.34 -3.74 25.46
C GLU A 280 -52.10 -4.00 26.82
N PRO A 281 -51.97 -3.22 27.94
CA PRO A 281 -51.04 -2.12 28.31
C PRO A 281 -50.52 -2.07 29.80
N GLU A 282 -49.55 -1.16 30.05
CA GLU A 282 -49.31 -0.26 31.24
C GLU A 282 -49.01 -0.85 32.66
N PRO A 283 -48.51 -0.05 33.66
CA PRO A 283 -47.90 1.30 33.66
C PRO A 283 -46.59 1.46 34.49
N SER A 284 -46.00 2.65 34.36
CA SER A 284 -44.95 3.30 35.17
C SER A 284 -45.29 3.42 36.69
N PRO A 285 -44.34 3.89 37.54
CA PRO A 285 -44.32 5.34 37.81
C PRO A 285 -42.94 5.99 38.04
N GLU A 286 -43.01 7.31 37.99
CA GLU A 286 -42.01 8.36 38.17
C GLU A 286 -41.40 8.43 39.58
N SER A 287 -40.21 9.05 39.69
CA SER A 287 -39.94 10.01 40.77
C SER A 287 -38.79 10.94 40.41
N ASP A 288 -39.11 12.24 40.37
CA ASP A 288 -38.21 13.39 40.38
C ASP A 288 -37.24 13.41 41.56
N ALA A 289 -36.02 13.91 41.34
CA ALA A 289 -35.34 14.82 42.27
C ALA A 289 -34.23 15.60 41.57
N GLN A 290 -34.36 16.92 41.66
CA GLN A 290 -33.54 17.96 41.05
C GLN A 290 -32.41 18.41 42.00
N SER A 291 -31.19 18.56 41.47
CA SER A 291 -30.12 19.46 41.95
C SER A 291 -29.05 19.47 40.84
N GLY A 292 -28.79 20.57 40.15
CA GLY A 292 -28.29 21.82 40.71
C GLY A 292 -26.77 21.70 40.82
N GLY A 293 -26.06 22.09 39.76
CA GLY A 293 -24.62 22.04 39.65
C GLY A 293 -24.17 22.66 38.34
N GLU A 294 -24.11 23.99 38.31
CA GLU A 294 -23.35 24.76 37.33
C GLU A 294 -21.90 24.24 37.34
N GLY A 295 -21.47 23.73 36.21
CA GLY A 295 -20.09 23.41 35.91
C GLY A 295 -19.89 23.73 34.45
N ASP A 296 -19.27 24.88 34.20
CA ASP A 296 -18.63 25.17 32.92
C ASP A 296 -17.78 23.96 32.52
N ASP A 297 -18.25 23.17 31.56
CA ASP A 297 -17.40 22.23 30.84
C ASP A 297 -17.29 22.77 29.43
N GLN A 298 -16.29 23.63 29.27
CA GLN A 298 -15.85 24.13 27.99
C GLN A 298 -15.66 22.93 27.08
N SER A 299 -16.39 22.95 25.96
CA SER A 299 -15.99 22.25 24.76
C SER A 299 -14.51 22.52 24.53
N ASP A 300 -13.65 21.54 24.83
CA ASP A 300 -12.24 21.52 24.47
C ASP A 300 -12.09 21.25 22.96
N ALA A 301 -12.81 22.04 22.14
CA ALA A 301 -12.35 22.29 20.79
C ALA A 301 -11.09 23.16 20.94
N PRO A 302 -9.91 22.70 20.48
CA PRO A 302 -8.71 23.52 20.56
C PRO A 302 -9.00 24.87 19.91
N ASP A 303 -8.66 25.95 20.61
CA ASP A 303 -8.85 27.31 20.10
C ASP A 303 -8.15 27.40 18.73
N PRO A 304 -8.82 27.88 17.66
CA PRO A 304 -8.20 28.03 16.35
C PRO A 304 -6.90 28.86 16.40
N ASP A 305 -6.74 29.73 17.41
CA ASP A 305 -5.49 30.46 17.63
C ASP A 305 -4.37 29.57 18.21
N ASP A 306 -4.69 28.58 19.04
CA ASP A 306 -3.73 27.59 19.57
C ASP A 306 -3.24 26.64 18.48
N GLU A 307 -4.12 26.24 17.56
CA GLU A 307 -3.76 25.35 16.46
C GLU A 307 -2.88 26.05 15.41
N ARG A 308 -3.16 27.32 15.14
CA ARG A 308 -2.29 28.18 14.32
C ARG A 308 -0.91 28.34 14.95
N ALA A 309 -0.82 28.54 16.25
CA ALA A 309 0.44 28.62 16.97
C ALA A 309 1.23 27.29 16.93
N ARG A 310 0.55 26.14 17.05
CA ARG A 310 1.17 24.81 16.88
C ARG A 310 1.66 24.58 15.45
N MET A 311 0.91 25.03 14.45
CA MET A 311 1.31 24.94 13.05
C MET A 311 2.51 25.84 12.76
N GLU A 312 2.59 27.02 13.36
CA GLU A 312 3.75 27.91 13.25
C GLU A 312 4.99 27.30 13.94
N ALA A 313 4.82 26.69 15.11
CA ALA A 313 5.87 25.92 15.77
C ALA A 313 6.34 24.73 14.91
N PHE A 314 5.42 24.03 14.23
CA PHE A 314 5.76 22.96 13.28
C PHE A 314 6.52 23.48 12.07
N ARG A 315 6.07 24.59 11.44
CA ARG A 315 6.79 25.23 10.32
C ARG A 315 8.20 25.63 10.73
N ARG A 316 8.35 26.20 11.93
CA ARG A 316 9.66 26.57 12.49
C ARG A 316 10.55 25.34 12.72
N ALA A 317 9.99 24.26 13.26
CA ALA A 317 10.72 23.01 13.44
C ALA A 317 11.16 22.37 12.11
N VAL A 318 10.34 22.46 11.05
CA VAL A 318 10.71 21.97 9.71
C VAL A 318 11.88 22.77 9.14
N ILE A 319 11.86 24.10 9.29
CA ILE A 319 12.95 24.98 8.83
C ILE A 319 14.22 24.77 9.68
N ASP A 320 14.09 24.51 10.98
CA ASP A 320 15.24 24.24 11.86
C ASP A 320 15.92 22.88 11.54
N VAL A 321 15.16 21.89 11.05
CA VAL A 321 15.68 20.55 10.70
C VAL A 321 16.36 20.55 9.33
N ASP A 322 15.81 21.27 8.35
CA ASP A 322 16.42 21.44 7.02
C ASP A 322 16.28 22.91 6.58
N PRO A 323 17.29 23.76 6.84
CA PRO A 323 17.22 25.18 6.52
C PRO A 323 17.30 25.47 5.02
N GLU A 324 17.79 24.52 4.20
CA GLU A 324 17.91 24.72 2.75
C GLU A 324 16.60 24.41 2.02
N ASN A 325 15.85 23.39 2.48
CA ASN A 325 14.60 22.97 1.83
C ASN A 325 13.33 23.27 2.66
N GLY A 326 13.47 23.64 3.93
CA GLY A 326 12.36 23.81 4.86
C GLY A 326 11.33 24.84 4.40
N GLU A 327 11.76 26.00 3.89
CA GLU A 327 10.85 27.02 3.34
C GLU A 327 10.10 26.50 2.09
N ALA A 328 10.80 25.80 1.20
CA ALA A 328 10.20 25.23 0.01
C ALA A 328 9.19 24.12 0.33
N VAL A 329 9.39 23.38 1.42
CA VAL A 329 8.45 22.37 1.92
C VAL A 329 7.22 23.04 2.54
N VAL A 330 7.40 24.12 3.32
CA VAL A 330 6.30 24.90 3.90
C VAL A 330 5.42 25.55 2.82
N GLU A 331 6.02 26.09 1.76
CA GLU A 331 5.25 26.65 0.63
C GLU A 331 4.49 25.58 -0.17
N ARG A 332 5.06 24.38 -0.32
CA ARG A 332 4.36 23.26 -0.96
C ARG A 332 3.21 22.74 -0.10
N LEU A 333 3.38 22.63 1.21
CA LEU A 333 2.30 22.31 2.15
C LEU A 333 1.16 23.33 2.07
N ARG A 334 1.48 24.63 2.00
CA ARG A 334 0.47 25.68 1.82
C ARG A 334 -0.26 25.54 0.48
N ARG A 335 0.47 25.25 -0.60
CA ARG A 335 -0.12 25.04 -1.94
C ARG A 335 -1.02 23.80 -1.99
N ALA A 336 -0.70 22.77 -1.21
CA ALA A 336 -1.53 21.59 -1.05
C ALA A 336 -2.83 21.86 -0.25
N GLY A 337 -2.96 23.05 0.37
CA GLY A 337 -4.13 23.45 1.16
C GLY A 337 -4.00 23.13 2.65
N VAL A 338 -2.80 22.78 3.13
CA VAL A 338 -2.56 22.54 4.55
C VAL A 338 -2.31 23.88 5.24
N THR A 339 -3.37 24.43 5.86
CA THR A 339 -3.32 25.70 6.60
C THR A 339 -3.09 25.52 8.11
N ASP A 340 -3.43 24.35 8.63
CA ASP A 340 -3.56 23.97 10.04
C ASP A 340 -3.20 22.47 10.22
N LEU A 341 -2.93 22.06 11.46
CA LEU A 341 -2.45 20.71 11.76
C LEU A 341 -3.55 19.66 11.52
N GLU A 342 -4.79 20.00 11.82
CA GLU A 342 -5.99 19.22 11.51
C GLU A 342 -6.14 18.99 10.00
N SER A 343 -5.98 20.03 9.18
CA SER A 343 -5.94 19.88 7.71
C SER A 343 -4.80 18.98 7.21
N LEU A 344 -3.66 18.92 7.91
CA LEU A 344 -2.55 18.00 7.56
C LEU A 344 -2.91 16.55 7.85
N VAL A 345 -3.63 16.29 8.93
CA VAL A 345 -4.08 14.96 9.35
C VAL A 345 -5.26 14.47 8.49
N ASN A 346 -6.12 15.39 8.06
CA ASN A 346 -7.35 15.06 7.33
C ASN A 346 -7.22 15.06 5.80
N LEU A 347 -6.15 15.62 5.22
CA LEU A 347 -5.92 15.58 3.77
C LEU A 347 -5.46 14.20 3.27
N ASP A 348 -5.75 13.95 2.00
CA ASP A 348 -5.31 12.75 1.29
C ASP A 348 -3.78 12.65 1.24
N SER A 349 -3.25 11.55 1.78
CA SER A 349 -1.82 11.28 1.86
C SER A 349 -1.16 11.13 0.49
N GLU A 350 -1.89 10.63 -0.52
CA GLU A 350 -1.39 10.53 -1.90
C GLU A 350 -1.25 11.91 -2.55
N LYS A 351 -2.18 12.81 -2.26
CA LYS A 351 -2.16 14.18 -2.79
C LYS A 351 -1.02 14.99 -2.18
N ILE A 352 -0.79 14.87 -0.86
CA ILE A 352 0.33 15.53 -0.19
C ILE A 352 1.66 14.92 -0.69
N ALA A 353 1.73 13.60 -0.89
CA ALA A 353 2.93 12.92 -1.39
C ALA A 353 3.34 13.40 -2.78
N ALA A 354 2.37 13.55 -3.68
CA ALA A 354 2.60 14.06 -5.03
C ALA A 354 3.13 15.51 -5.02
N GLU A 355 2.58 16.37 -4.15
CA GLU A 355 2.97 17.78 -4.06
C GLU A 355 4.33 17.98 -3.36
N LEU A 356 4.66 17.13 -2.39
CA LEU A 356 5.93 17.18 -1.67
C LEU A 356 7.05 16.39 -2.33
N SER A 357 6.74 15.60 -3.36
CA SER A 357 7.67 14.62 -3.97
C SER A 357 8.27 13.68 -2.93
N LEU A 358 7.47 13.31 -1.92
CA LEU A 358 7.86 12.39 -0.85
C LEU A 358 7.14 11.05 -1.02
N PRO A 359 7.74 9.93 -0.58
CA PRO A 359 7.05 8.65 -0.58
C PRO A 359 5.83 8.69 0.35
N VAL A 360 4.70 8.17 -0.13
CA VAL A 360 3.40 8.17 0.56
C VAL A 360 3.52 7.61 1.98
N GLU A 361 4.35 6.58 2.17
CA GLU A 361 4.59 5.94 3.47
C GLU A 361 5.10 6.89 4.56
N GLN A 362 5.94 7.87 4.20
CA GLN A 362 6.46 8.84 5.17
C GLN A 362 5.39 9.84 5.61
N ILE A 363 4.49 10.21 4.70
CA ILE A 363 3.36 11.10 5.00
C ILE A 363 2.33 10.36 5.84
N VAL A 364 2.05 9.10 5.53
CA VAL A 364 1.19 8.24 6.35
C VAL A 364 1.79 8.06 7.75
N ALA A 365 3.10 7.84 7.87
CA ALA A 365 3.78 7.74 9.16
C ALA A 365 3.73 9.06 9.94
N LEU A 366 3.88 10.20 9.26
CA LEU A 366 3.78 11.53 9.86
C LEU A 366 2.35 11.82 10.34
N GLN A 367 1.34 11.58 9.50
CA GLN A 367 -0.08 11.71 9.84
C GLN A 367 -0.47 10.76 10.97
N LYS A 368 0.08 9.55 11.02
CA LYS A 368 -0.13 8.60 12.13
C LYS A 368 0.53 9.05 13.44
N ARG A 369 1.66 9.75 13.35
CA ARG A 369 2.39 10.27 14.52
C ARG A 369 1.80 11.58 15.04
N LEU A 370 1.22 12.39 14.16
CA LEU A 370 0.50 13.63 14.48
C LEU A 370 -0.95 13.34 14.91
N GLY A 371 -1.64 12.46 14.19
CA GLY A 371 -3.00 11.99 14.46
C GLY A 371 -3.03 10.77 15.38
N GLY A 372 -2.21 10.76 16.43
CA GLY A 372 -2.11 9.68 17.42
C GLY A 372 -3.35 9.43 18.28
N HIS A 373 -4.56 9.61 17.73
CA HIS A 373 -5.84 9.32 18.36
C HIS A 373 -6.75 8.57 17.37
N GLY A 374 -6.70 7.24 17.43
CA GLY A 374 -7.77 6.34 16.98
C GLY A 374 -7.82 6.00 15.48
N GLU A 375 -7.72 4.71 15.17
CA GLU A 375 -8.07 4.14 13.87
C GLU A 375 -9.48 4.61 13.44
N PRO A 376 -9.65 5.27 12.28
CA PRO A 376 -10.89 5.96 11.95
C PRO A 376 -12.09 4.99 11.99
N ILE A 377 -13.10 5.35 12.79
CA ILE A 377 -14.32 4.55 12.93
C ILE A 377 -14.99 4.45 11.55
N ALA A 378 -15.35 3.23 11.15
CA ALA A 378 -16.00 2.99 9.87
C ALA A 378 -17.43 3.58 9.88
N LEU A 379 -17.87 4.10 8.74
CA LEU A 379 -19.22 4.68 8.59
C LEU A 379 -20.33 3.67 8.90
N GLU A 380 -20.06 2.39 8.67
CA GLU A 380 -20.98 1.28 8.92
C GLU A 380 -21.26 1.01 10.40
N GLU A 381 -20.49 1.61 11.32
CA GLU A 381 -20.77 1.50 12.76
C GLU A 381 -21.88 2.45 13.22
N VAL A 382 -22.22 3.47 12.40
CA VAL A 382 -23.35 4.35 12.66
C VAL A 382 -24.66 3.62 12.37
N SER A 383 -25.55 3.58 13.36
CA SER A 383 -26.80 2.83 13.26
C SER A 383 -27.67 3.36 12.12
N GLY A 384 -28.00 2.48 11.17
CA GLY A 384 -28.79 2.82 9.99
C GLY A 384 -27.97 3.25 8.77
N ILE A 385 -26.64 3.39 8.86
CA ILE A 385 -25.75 3.52 7.71
C ILE A 385 -25.31 2.13 7.26
N GLY A 386 -26.07 1.54 6.34
CA GLY A 386 -25.68 0.31 5.66
C GLY A 386 -24.62 0.54 4.57
N PRO A 387 -24.09 -0.54 3.97
CA PRO A 387 -23.04 -0.48 2.95
C PRO A 387 -23.42 0.39 1.74
N THR A 388 -24.71 0.48 1.42
CA THR A 388 -25.22 1.31 0.32
C THR A 388 -25.08 2.81 0.60
N TYR A 389 -25.39 3.26 1.82
CA TYR A 389 -25.24 4.67 2.20
C TYR A 389 -23.77 5.01 2.43
N ALA A 390 -23.00 4.12 3.07
CA ALA A 390 -21.56 4.25 3.23
C ALA A 390 -20.85 4.40 1.87
N SER A 391 -21.26 3.62 0.85
CA SER A 391 -20.67 3.71 -0.49
C SER A 391 -20.90 5.07 -1.14
N ARG A 392 -22.10 5.65 -1.02
CA ARG A 392 -22.42 6.99 -1.55
C ARG A 392 -21.65 8.10 -0.83
N LEU A 393 -21.51 7.97 0.48
CA LEU A 393 -20.69 8.87 1.30
C LEU A 393 -19.22 8.82 0.87
N ARG A 394 -18.67 7.62 0.65
CA ARG A 394 -17.29 7.44 0.17
C ARG A 394 -17.06 7.99 -1.22
N GLU A 395 -18.02 7.87 -2.12
CA GLU A 395 -17.94 8.46 -3.47
C GLU A 395 -17.82 9.99 -3.42
N LYS A 396 -18.35 10.61 -2.36
CA LYS A 396 -18.26 12.05 -2.09
C LYS A 396 -17.12 12.43 -1.14
N GLY A 397 -16.23 11.48 -0.81
CA GLY A 397 -15.03 11.73 -0.02
C GLY A 397 -15.20 11.58 1.49
N VAL A 398 -16.39 11.22 1.97
CA VAL A 398 -16.65 10.95 3.39
C VAL A 398 -16.36 9.49 3.66
N ARG A 399 -15.27 9.20 4.37
CA ARG A 399 -14.76 7.84 4.57
C ARG A 399 -14.87 7.34 6.00
N ASN A 400 -15.06 8.22 6.97
CA ASN A 400 -15.10 7.89 8.40
C ASN A 400 -16.13 8.72 9.17
N VAL A 401 -16.41 8.30 10.41
CA VAL A 401 -17.41 8.91 11.29
C VAL A 401 -17.07 10.37 11.65
N SER A 402 -15.79 10.71 11.84
CA SER A 402 -15.37 12.08 12.14
C SER A 402 -15.67 13.05 10.97
N GLN A 403 -15.45 12.60 9.74
CA GLN A 403 -15.81 13.35 8.53
C GLN A 403 -17.32 13.47 8.35
N LEU A 404 -18.09 12.45 8.77
CA LEU A 404 -19.54 12.52 8.75
C LEU A 404 -20.08 13.52 9.79
N ALA A 405 -19.48 13.57 10.97
CA ALA A 405 -19.88 14.49 12.05
C ALA A 405 -19.63 15.97 11.71
N ALA A 406 -18.65 16.27 10.85
CA ALA A 406 -18.31 17.63 10.44
C ALA A 406 -19.22 18.19 9.32
N LEU A 407 -20.09 17.36 8.72
CA LEU A 407 -20.96 17.78 7.61
C LEU A 407 -22.32 18.26 8.09
N ASP A 408 -22.96 19.11 7.27
CA ASP A 408 -24.31 19.56 7.55
C ASP A 408 -25.37 18.49 7.18
N PRO A 409 -26.51 18.47 7.89
CA PRO A 409 -27.57 17.48 7.65
C PRO A 409 -28.19 17.52 6.25
N GLN A 410 -28.16 18.67 5.56
CA GLN A 410 -28.74 18.81 4.22
C GLN A 410 -27.82 18.17 3.17
N THR A 411 -26.52 18.43 3.24
CA THR A 411 -25.50 17.82 2.40
C THR A 411 -25.47 16.30 2.56
N VAL A 412 -25.52 15.80 3.81
CA VAL A 412 -25.56 14.34 4.03
C VAL A 412 -26.85 13.71 3.48
N ALA A 413 -27.99 14.39 3.59
CA ALA A 413 -29.25 13.93 3.02
C ALA A 413 -29.22 13.89 1.48
N GLU A 414 -28.64 14.89 0.82
CA GLU A 414 -28.46 14.93 -0.63
C GLU A 414 -27.55 13.80 -1.13
N ILE A 415 -26.43 13.56 -0.43
CA ILE A 415 -25.46 12.52 -0.81
C ILE A 415 -26.04 11.12 -0.63
N THR A 416 -26.70 10.87 0.50
CA THR A 416 -27.24 9.55 0.84
C THR A 416 -28.60 9.27 0.19
N LEU A 417 -29.26 10.30 -0.35
CA LEU A 417 -30.66 10.29 -0.78
C LEU A 417 -31.62 9.89 0.36
N ALA A 418 -31.27 10.25 1.59
CA ALA A 418 -32.08 10.01 2.79
C ALA A 418 -32.84 11.28 3.21
N SER A 419 -33.81 11.14 4.12
CA SER A 419 -34.48 12.29 4.74
C SER A 419 -33.52 13.07 5.65
N THR A 420 -33.64 14.40 5.67
CA THR A 420 -32.83 15.30 6.52
C THR A 420 -32.83 14.92 8.00
N SER A 421 -33.97 14.52 8.55
CA SER A 421 -34.08 14.04 9.95
C SER A 421 -33.26 12.77 10.22
N ARG A 422 -33.04 11.92 9.22
CA ARG A 422 -32.23 10.70 9.35
C ARG A 422 -30.75 11.02 9.27
N ALA A 423 -30.38 11.94 8.38
CA ALA A 423 -29.02 12.47 8.29
C ALA A 423 -28.59 13.19 9.57
N GLU A 424 -29.49 13.98 10.17
CA GLU A 424 -29.28 14.62 11.47
C GLU A 424 -29.00 13.60 12.58
N GLY A 425 -29.79 12.53 12.66
CA GLY A 425 -29.55 11.43 13.61
C GLY A 425 -28.23 10.70 13.38
N TRP A 426 -27.80 10.54 12.13
CA TRP A 426 -26.49 9.96 11.81
C TRP A 426 -25.32 10.87 12.22
N ILE A 427 -25.45 12.18 12.01
CA ILE A 427 -24.44 13.17 12.40
C ILE A 427 -24.34 13.26 13.93
N GLU A 428 -25.47 13.26 14.64
CA GLU A 428 -25.49 13.30 16.10
C GLU A 428 -24.87 12.03 16.70
N GLN A 429 -25.19 10.85 16.16
CA GLN A 429 -24.56 9.61 16.56
C GLN A 429 -23.06 9.60 16.23
N ALA A 430 -22.68 10.10 15.05
CA ALA A 430 -21.29 10.21 14.64
C ALA A 430 -20.49 11.13 15.57
N ALA A 431 -21.07 12.26 15.97
CA ALA A 431 -20.47 13.20 16.91
C ALA A 431 -20.27 12.57 18.29
N ARG A 432 -21.23 11.80 18.80
CA ARG A 432 -21.09 11.07 20.07
C ARG A 432 -19.98 10.01 20.01
N MET A 433 -19.94 9.23 18.93
CA MET A 433 -18.90 8.21 18.73
C MET A 433 -17.50 8.81 18.54
N ALA A 434 -17.42 10.02 17.99
CA ALA A 434 -16.18 10.77 17.88
C ALA A 434 -15.76 11.41 19.23
N ALA A 435 -16.72 11.79 20.08
CA ALA A 435 -16.47 12.39 21.39
C ALA A 435 -16.15 11.37 22.50
N ASP A 436 -16.61 10.12 22.37
CA ASP A 436 -16.32 9.02 23.31
C ASP A 436 -14.89 8.43 23.16
N ARG A 437 -14.02 9.07 22.36
CA ARG A 437 -12.61 8.69 22.11
C ARG A 437 -11.65 9.79 22.54
#